data_AF-G5BYB6-F1
#
_entry.id   AF-G5BYB6-F1
#
_cell.length_a   1.000
_cell.length_b   1.000
_cell.length_c   1.000
_cell.angle_alpha   90.00
_cell.angle_beta   90.00
_cell.angle_gamma   90.00
#
_symmetry.space_group_name_H-M   'P 1'
#
loop_
_entity.id
_entity.type
_entity.pdbx_description
1 polymer ?
#
loop_
_entity_poly.entity_id
_entity_poly.type
_entity_poly.pdbx_seq_one_letter_code
_entity_poly.pdbx_strand_id
1 'polypeptide(L)'
;MALLQANKDLIALGMKEFPADYSDMLESHSLSPASHPQVFNYPLITEEDMVVVVDDWVNIYINYYRKRLTGEKQDQDRALQELRQELKTLASPFLAKYRACLESHEDLSNAVPSS
;
A
#
# COMPACT_ATOMS: atom_id res chain seq x y z
N MET A 1 -18.62 -24.27 -9.68
CA MET A 1 -17.72 -23.57 -10.62
C MET A 1 -17.95 -22.05 -10.63
N ALA A 2 -19.19 -21.54 -10.72
CA ALA A 2 -19.45 -20.09 -10.73
C ALA A 2 -19.02 -19.33 -9.46
N LEU A 3 -19.20 -19.93 -8.27
CA LEU A 3 -18.78 -19.31 -6.98
C LEU A 3 -17.27 -19.13 -6.88
N LEU A 4 -16.50 -20.07 -7.42
CA LEU A 4 -15.04 -20.00 -7.43
C LEU A 4 -14.53 -18.91 -8.38
N GLN A 5 -15.21 -18.70 -9.51
CA GLN A 5 -14.87 -17.64 -10.45
C GLN A 5 -15.18 -16.25 -9.88
N ALA A 6 -16.34 -16.08 -9.22
CA ALA A 6 -16.70 -14.83 -8.57
C ALA A 6 -15.66 -14.39 -7.51
N ASN A 7 -15.13 -15.33 -6.74
CA ASN A 7 -14.06 -15.04 -5.77
C ASN A 7 -12.75 -14.63 -6.46
N LYS A 8 -12.39 -15.25 -7.59
CA LYS A 8 -11.22 -14.86 -8.39
C LYS A 8 -11.36 -13.46 -8.99
N ASP A 9 -12.55 -13.12 -9.48
CA ASP A 9 -12.83 -11.81 -10.05
C ASP A 9 -12.73 -10.71 -8.97
N LEU A 10 -13.18 -11.00 -7.75
CA LEU A 10 -13.01 -10.11 -6.60
C LEU A 10 -11.54 -9.91 -6.22
N ILE A 11 -10.73 -10.98 -6.26
CA ILE A 11 -9.28 -10.89 -6.01
C ILE A 11 -8.62 -10.01 -7.08
N ALA A 12 -8.92 -10.26 -8.35
CA ALA A 12 -8.38 -9.48 -9.45
C ALA A 12 -8.78 -7.98 -9.36
N LEU A 13 -10.00 -7.70 -8.91
CA LEU A 13 -10.44 -6.34 -8.63
C LEU A 13 -9.62 -5.70 -7.50
N GLY A 14 -9.44 -6.40 -6.38
CA GLY A 14 -8.62 -5.90 -5.26
C GLY A 14 -7.18 -5.63 -5.65
N MET A 15 -6.59 -6.49 -6.48
CA MET A 15 -5.24 -6.29 -7.03
C MET A 15 -5.14 -5.12 -8.01
N LYS A 16 -6.25 -4.70 -8.62
CA LYS A 16 -6.28 -3.54 -9.53
C LYS A 16 -6.52 -2.23 -8.77
N GLU A 17 -7.41 -2.25 -7.78
CA GLU A 17 -7.75 -1.09 -6.96
C GLU A 17 -6.63 -0.74 -5.99
N PHE A 18 -6.00 -1.74 -5.36
CA PHE A 18 -4.99 -1.52 -4.34
C PHE A 18 -3.80 -0.69 -4.84
N PRO A 19 -3.15 -0.98 -5.99
CA PRO A 19 -2.09 -0.13 -6.52
C PRO A 19 -2.58 1.24 -6.98
N ALA A 20 -3.83 1.39 -7.41
CA ALA A 20 -4.36 2.69 -7.82
C ALA A 20 -4.51 3.63 -6.60
N ASP A 21 -5.10 3.14 -5.51
CA ASP A 21 -5.26 3.90 -4.27
C ASP A 21 -3.90 4.13 -3.57
N TYR A 22 -2.98 3.16 -3.61
CA TYR A 22 -1.63 3.31 -3.05
C TYR A 22 -0.70 4.19 -3.90
N SER A 23 -0.81 4.15 -5.23
CA SER A 23 0.00 4.95 -6.14
C SER A 23 -0.45 6.40 -6.14
N ASP A 24 -1.75 6.68 -6.03
CA ASP A 24 -2.25 8.05 -5.87
C ASP A 24 -1.72 8.68 -4.57
N MET A 25 -1.49 7.89 -3.52
CA MET A 25 -0.78 8.35 -2.33
C MET A 25 0.67 8.71 -2.66
N LEU A 26 1.44 7.84 -3.33
CA LEU A 26 2.82 8.15 -3.73
C LEU A 26 2.94 9.27 -4.78
N GLU A 27 1.94 9.47 -5.63
CA GLU A 27 1.94 10.49 -6.69
C GLU A 27 1.40 11.84 -6.21
N SER A 28 0.41 11.86 -5.33
CA SER A 28 0.08 13.06 -4.54
C SER A 28 1.24 13.44 -3.60
N HIS A 29 1.99 12.44 -3.13
CA HIS A 29 3.30 12.60 -2.53
C HIS A 29 4.45 12.56 -3.55
N SER A 30 4.22 12.68 -4.88
CA SER A 30 5.32 12.67 -5.85
C SER A 30 6.13 13.91 -5.59
N LEU A 31 7.25 13.65 -4.95
CA LEU A 31 8.24 14.59 -4.50
C LEU A 31 8.87 15.23 -5.74
N SER A 32 8.24 16.30 -6.21
CA SER A 32 9.01 17.41 -6.74
C SER A 32 9.45 18.24 -5.54
N PRO A 33 10.73 18.17 -5.11
CA PRO A 33 11.25 19.08 -4.08
C PRO A 33 11.25 20.55 -4.55
N ALA A 34 10.87 20.82 -5.81
CA ALA A 34 10.95 22.15 -6.42
C ALA A 34 9.60 22.90 -6.56
N SER A 35 8.45 22.28 -6.25
CA SER A 35 7.16 22.86 -6.71
C SER A 35 6.13 23.20 -5.64
N HIS A 36 6.18 22.65 -4.42
CA HIS A 36 5.17 22.97 -3.40
C HIS A 36 5.75 23.00 -1.98
N PRO A 37 6.22 24.16 -1.47
CA PRO A 37 6.78 24.28 -0.11
C PRO A 37 5.75 24.16 1.03
N GLN A 38 4.51 23.73 0.78
CA GLN A 38 3.43 23.79 1.78
C GLN A 38 2.68 22.47 2.05
N VAL A 39 3.01 21.35 1.40
CA VAL A 39 2.33 20.06 1.68
C VAL A 39 3.23 19.09 2.47
N PHE A 40 4.56 19.25 2.40
CA PHE A 40 5.52 18.45 3.17
C PHE A 40 5.89 19.07 4.52
N ASN A 41 4.90 19.58 5.26
CA ASN A 41 5.09 20.00 6.66
C ASN A 41 4.43 19.00 7.63
N TYR A 42 4.15 17.78 7.16
CA TYR A 42 3.87 16.64 8.02
C TYR A 42 5.17 15.86 8.20
N PRO A 43 5.54 15.46 9.43
CA PRO A 43 6.71 14.61 9.62
C PRO A 43 6.50 13.36 8.78
N LEU A 44 7.44 13.11 7.86
CA LEU A 44 7.57 11.82 7.21
C LEU A 44 7.62 10.79 8.34
N ILE A 45 6.59 9.93 8.38
CA ILE A 45 6.55 8.86 9.36
C ILE A 45 7.73 7.91 9.14
N THR A 46 8.13 7.16 10.16
CA THR A 46 9.26 6.25 9.98
C THR A 46 8.90 5.12 9.02
N GLU A 47 9.92 4.44 8.47
CA GLU A 47 9.67 3.23 7.68
C GLU A 47 8.82 2.22 8.47
N GLU A 48 9.12 2.05 9.77
CA GLU A 48 8.39 1.15 10.65
C GLU A 48 6.90 1.52 10.74
N ASP A 49 6.59 2.81 10.88
CA ASP A 49 5.20 3.29 10.91
C ASP A 49 4.51 3.08 9.56
N MET A 50 5.21 3.30 8.44
CA MET A 50 4.67 3.07 7.10
C MET A 50 4.35 1.59 6.85
N VAL A 51 5.17 0.67 7.38
CA VAL A 51 4.88 -0.77 7.34
C VAL A 51 3.58 -1.10 8.09
N VAL A 52 3.35 -0.46 9.23
CA VAL A 52 2.09 -0.61 10.00
C VAL A 52 0.90 -0.10 9.20
N VAL A 53 1.01 1.09 8.60
CA VAL A 53 -0.04 1.66 7.73
C VAL A 53 -0.37 0.73 6.56
N VAL A 54 0.66 0.12 5.95
CA VAL A 54 0.49 -0.87 4.89
C VAL A 54 -0.23 -2.13 5.36
N ASP A 55 0.14 -2.69 6.51
CA ASP A 55 -0.54 -3.88 7.03
C ASP A 55 -2.00 -3.57 7.42
N ASP A 56 -2.27 -2.41 8.00
CA ASP A 56 -3.63 -1.94 8.32
C ASP A 56 -4.49 -1.77 7.06
N TRP A 57 -3.94 -1.19 5.99
CA TRP A 57 -4.64 -1.11 4.71
C TRP A 57 -4.94 -2.47 4.12
N VAL A 58 -3.98 -3.39 4.14
CA VAL A 58 -4.22 -4.78 3.71
C VAL A 58 -5.36 -5.38 4.54
N ASN A 59 -5.38 -5.15 5.86
CA ASN A 59 -6.46 -5.62 6.72
C ASN A 59 -7.82 -5.00 6.38
N ILE A 60 -7.88 -3.71 5.99
CA ILE A 60 -9.10 -3.05 5.52
C ILE A 60 -9.63 -3.74 4.25
N TYR A 61 -8.77 -3.97 3.25
CA TYR A 61 -9.15 -4.67 2.02
C TYR A 61 -9.63 -6.09 2.32
N ILE A 62 -8.91 -6.83 3.17
CA ILE A 62 -9.31 -8.18 3.58
C ILE A 62 -10.68 -8.19 4.25
N ASN A 63 -10.94 -7.26 5.17
CA ASN A 63 -12.25 -7.16 5.84
C ASN A 63 -13.37 -6.75 4.87
N TYR A 64 -13.07 -5.94 3.88
CA TYR A 64 -14.01 -5.52 2.84
C TYR A 64 -14.41 -6.68 1.92
N TYR A 65 -13.43 -7.43 1.41
CA TYR A 65 -13.69 -8.59 0.54
C TYR A 65 -14.24 -9.79 1.29
N ARG A 66 -13.90 -9.97 2.58
CA ARG A 66 -14.44 -11.05 3.42
C ARG A 66 -15.97 -11.09 3.44
N LYS A 67 -16.63 -9.94 3.41
CA LYS A 67 -18.10 -9.86 3.39
C LYS A 67 -18.71 -10.14 2.00
N ARG A 68 -17.87 -10.18 0.96
CA ARG A 68 -18.27 -10.29 -0.46
C ARG A 68 -17.95 -11.65 -1.07
N LEU A 69 -17.08 -12.43 -0.43
CA LEU A 69 -16.78 -13.79 -0.86
C LEU A 69 -17.99 -14.70 -0.65
N THR A 70 -18.15 -15.64 -1.58
CA THR A 70 -19.25 -16.60 -1.60
C THR A 70 -18.72 -18.03 -1.65
N GLY A 71 -19.54 -19.01 -1.28
CA GLY A 71 -19.13 -20.42 -1.21
C GLY A 71 -18.84 -20.91 0.21
N GLU A 72 -18.20 -22.07 0.34
CA GLU A 72 -17.89 -22.67 1.64
C GLU A 72 -16.80 -21.91 2.39
N LYS A 73 -16.78 -22.02 3.72
CA LYS A 73 -15.76 -21.35 4.55
C LYS A 73 -14.34 -21.64 4.09
N GLN A 74 -14.04 -22.88 3.71
CA GLN A 74 -12.71 -23.26 3.22
C GLN A 74 -12.30 -22.51 1.95
N ASP A 75 -13.23 -22.33 1.01
CA ASP A 75 -12.98 -21.59 -0.23
C ASP A 75 -12.83 -20.09 0.04
N GLN A 76 -13.63 -19.55 0.98
CA GLN A 76 -13.52 -18.15 1.40
C GLN A 76 -12.19 -17.89 2.11
N ASP A 77 -11.80 -18.73 3.07
CA ASP A 77 -10.54 -18.61 3.80
C ASP A 77 -9.34 -18.69 2.84
N ARG A 78 -9.39 -19.63 1.88
CA ARG A 78 -8.36 -19.73 0.84
C ARG A 78 -8.29 -18.47 -0.03
N ALA A 79 -9.42 -17.96 -0.50
CA ALA A 79 -9.48 -16.75 -1.32
C ALA A 79 -8.97 -15.52 -0.56
N LEU A 80 -9.26 -15.39 0.74
CA LEU A 80 -8.73 -14.32 1.59
C LEU A 80 -7.23 -14.44 1.79
N GLN A 81 -6.73 -15.66 1.97
CA GLN A 81 -5.30 -15.89 2.14
C GLN A 81 -4.54 -15.55 0.85
N GLU A 82 -5.04 -15.96 -0.31
CA GLU A 82 -4.50 -15.60 -1.63
C GLU A 82 -4.53 -14.08 -1.82
N LEU A 83 -5.67 -13.41 -1.58
CA LEU A 83 -5.77 -11.95 -1.66
C LEU A 83 -4.75 -11.26 -0.76
N ARG A 84 -4.58 -11.72 0.49
CA ARG A 84 -3.63 -11.11 1.44
C ARG A 84 -2.20 -11.20 0.93
N GLN A 85 -1.82 -12.34 0.35
CA GLN A 85 -0.47 -12.54 -0.18
C GLN A 85 -0.22 -11.65 -1.41
N GLU A 86 -1.19 -11.54 -2.31
CA GLU A 86 -1.09 -10.69 -3.50
C GLU A 86 -0.97 -9.22 -3.11
N LEU A 87 -1.81 -8.72 -2.19
CA LEU A 87 -1.76 -7.34 -1.71
C LEU A 87 -0.41 -7.01 -1.04
N LYS A 88 0.14 -7.93 -0.22
CA LYS A 88 1.47 -7.75 0.38
C LYS A 88 2.57 -7.72 -0.68
N THR A 89 2.46 -8.55 -1.71
CA THR A 89 3.41 -8.57 -2.82
C THR A 89 3.37 -7.26 -3.61
N LEU A 90 2.18 -6.71 -3.84
CA LEU A 90 1.99 -5.40 -4.48
C LEU A 90 2.50 -4.24 -3.61
N ALA A 91 2.43 -4.35 -2.28
CA ALA A 91 2.93 -3.33 -1.37
C ALA A 91 4.46 -3.34 -1.18
N SER A 92 5.14 -4.45 -1.45
CA SER A 92 6.60 -4.58 -1.35
C SER A 92 7.37 -3.51 -2.17
N PRO A 93 7.10 -3.31 -3.47
CA PRO A 93 7.78 -2.27 -4.24
C PRO A 93 7.44 -0.85 -3.76
N PHE A 94 6.28 -0.64 -3.13
CA PHE A 94 5.94 0.64 -2.50
C PHE A 94 6.84 0.93 -1.30
N LEU A 95 6.99 -0.01 -0.37
CA LEU A 95 7.84 0.14 0.82
C LEU A 95 9.30 0.37 0.42
N ALA A 96 9.77 -0.31 -0.62
CA ALA A 96 11.11 -0.09 -1.16
C ALA A 96 11.31 1.34 -1.69
N LYS A 97 10.34 1.89 -2.42
CA LYS A 97 10.36 3.30 -2.88
C LYS A 97 10.30 4.28 -1.70
N TYR A 98 9.48 3.98 -0.70
CA TYR A 98 9.35 4.81 0.50
C TYR A 98 10.66 4.89 1.28
N ARG A 99 11.33 3.74 1.50
CA ARG A 99 12.66 3.71 2.12
C ARG A 99 13.68 4.56 1.36
N ALA A 100 13.74 4.42 0.02
CA ALA A 100 14.64 5.24 -0.80
C ALA A 100 14.34 6.74 -0.72
N CYS A 101 13.07 7.12 -0.53
CA CYS A 101 12.67 8.51 -0.29
C CYS A 101 13.16 9.03 1.07
N LEU A 102 13.02 8.23 2.14
CA LEU A 102 13.51 8.59 3.46
C LEU A 102 15.02 8.80 3.46
N GLU A 103 15.78 7.87 2.85
CA GLU A 103 17.24 7.98 2.69
C GLU A 103 17.63 9.26 1.94
N SER A 104 16.95 9.58 0.82
CA SER A 104 17.21 10.81 0.05
C SER A 104 16.91 12.10 0.83
N HIS A 105 15.88 12.08 1.68
CA HIS A 105 15.52 13.22 2.53
C HIS A 105 16.52 13.42 3.68
N GLU A 106 17.01 12.32 4.27
CA GLU A 106 18.06 12.37 5.30
C GLU A 106 19.37 12.94 4.72
N ASP A 107 19.79 12.52 3.53
CA ASP A 107 20.96 13.07 2.82
C ASP A 107 20.84 14.58 2.55
N LEU A 108 19.66 15.06 2.13
CA LEU A 108 19.41 16.49 1.91
C LEU A 108 19.44 17.31 3.21
N SER A 109 18.94 16.74 4.31
CA SER A 109 18.94 17.40 5.62
C SER A 109 20.35 17.54 6.21
N ASN A 110 21.23 16.56 5.96
CA ASN A 110 22.63 16.58 6.41
C ASN A 110 23.53 17.47 5.53
N ALA A 111 23.08 17.87 4.35
CA ALA A 111 23.83 18.71 3.41
C ALA A 111 23.74 20.22 3.71
N VAL A 112 22.98 20.66 4.72
CA VAL A 112 22.99 22.07 5.15
C VAL A 112 24.29 22.33 5.93
N PRO A 113 25.25 23.11 5.41
CA PRO A 113 26.44 23.44 6.18
C PRO A 113 26.02 24.34 7.32
N SER A 114 26.30 23.90 8.54
CA SER A 114 26.23 24.76 9.73
C SER A 114 27.07 26.01 9.46
N SER A 115 26.41 27.17 9.38
CA SER A 115 27.07 28.49 9.26
C SER A 115 27.76 28.89 10.55
#